data_AF-A0A6I3GQW8-F1
#
_entry.id   AF-A0A6I3GQW8-F1
#
_cell.length_a   1.000
_cell.length_b   1.000
_cell.length_c   1.000
_cell.angle_alpha   90.00
_cell.angle_beta   90.00
_cell.angle_gamma   90.00
#
_symmetry.space_group_name_H-M   'P 1'
#
loop_
_entity.id
_entity.type
_entity.pdbx_description
1 polymer ?
#
loop_
_entity_poly.entity_id
_entity_poly.type
_entity_poly.pdbx_seq_one_letter_code
_entity_poly.pdbx_strand_id
1 'polypeptide(L)'
;MFDPEVTAVTPTTTNPLDLDPLLNALQSFAGWNPSAATEDELLGLAPQTEQLRRLLDSFSCHLLAELESRGSTDSVDGMRTGPWLAHLAKLPVGQTKARVRVATKLRTTLPEADRALAEGLISYEHAKVLAEACNPRIAESFAAVVPDLIQAAQHSTFDRWRKEVAGLAELLDADGGHTPGDCVS
;
A
#
# COMPACT_ATOMS: atom_id res chain seq x y z
N MET A 1 -2.86 -47.83 -37.78
CA MET A 1 -3.16 -46.46 -38.21
C MET A 1 -3.12 -45.63 -36.95
N PHE A 2 -1.94 -45.07 -36.66
CA PHE A 2 -1.66 -44.22 -35.52
C PHE A 2 -1.97 -42.78 -35.95
N ASP A 3 -2.83 -42.09 -35.22
CA ASP A 3 -2.83 -40.63 -35.19
C ASP A 3 -2.35 -40.20 -33.80
N PRO A 4 -1.15 -39.60 -33.70
CA PRO A 4 -0.58 -39.12 -32.45
C PRO A 4 -0.96 -37.65 -32.17
N GLU A 5 -0.99 -37.33 -30.88
CA GLU A 5 -0.83 -35.98 -30.30
C GLU A 5 -1.84 -34.90 -30.72
N VAL A 6 -2.94 -34.82 -29.96
CA VAL A 6 -3.46 -33.50 -29.57
C VAL A 6 -2.45 -32.93 -28.57
N THR A 7 -1.46 -32.20 -29.07
CA THR A 7 -0.66 -31.30 -28.25
C THR A 7 -1.62 -30.26 -27.70
N ALA A 8 -2.06 -30.43 -26.45
CA ALA A 8 -2.65 -29.35 -25.70
C ALA A 8 -1.57 -28.28 -25.56
N VAL A 9 -1.63 -27.27 -26.41
CA VAL A 9 -0.95 -26.00 -26.17
C VAL A 9 -1.55 -25.48 -24.87
N THR A 10 -0.83 -25.70 -23.77
CA THR A 10 -1.07 -25.00 -22.52
C THR A 10 -1.09 -23.51 -22.87
N PRO A 11 -2.14 -22.75 -22.55
CA PRO A 11 -2.02 -21.31 -22.66
C PRO A 11 -0.90 -20.91 -21.69
N THR A 12 0.25 -20.57 -22.23
CA THR A 12 1.23 -19.76 -21.52
C THR A 12 0.53 -18.44 -21.30
N THR A 13 -0.22 -18.36 -20.22
CA THR A 13 -0.69 -17.09 -19.67
C THR A 13 0.60 -16.44 -19.17
N THR A 14 1.35 -15.84 -20.09
CA THR A 14 2.48 -14.98 -19.78
C THR A 14 1.90 -13.93 -18.85
N ASN A 15 2.21 -14.06 -17.57
CA ASN A 15 1.86 -13.05 -16.59
C ASN A 15 2.45 -11.74 -17.14
N PRO A 16 1.64 -10.70 -17.43
CA PRO A 16 2.14 -9.48 -18.04
C PRO A 16 3.17 -8.75 -17.16
N LEU A 17 3.28 -9.15 -15.90
CA LEU A 17 4.24 -8.65 -14.93
C LEU A 17 5.09 -9.81 -14.40
N ASP A 18 6.24 -10.03 -15.04
CA ASP A 18 7.30 -10.88 -14.52
C ASP A 18 8.22 -10.06 -13.60
N LEU A 19 8.35 -10.46 -12.33
CA LEU A 19 9.21 -9.80 -11.35
C LEU A 19 10.65 -10.35 -11.36
N ASP A 20 10.92 -11.46 -12.05
CA ASP A 20 12.23 -12.10 -12.07
C ASP A 20 13.36 -11.16 -12.53
N PRO A 21 13.19 -10.31 -13.56
CA PRO A 21 14.21 -9.34 -13.93
C PRO A 21 14.55 -8.35 -12.81
N LEU A 22 13.54 -7.88 -12.07
CA LEU A 22 13.73 -6.96 -10.94
C LEU A 22 14.41 -7.68 -9.76
N LEU A 23 13.98 -8.91 -9.45
CA LEU A 23 14.60 -9.74 -8.42
C LEU A 23 16.07 -10.01 -8.73
N ASN A 24 16.40 -10.36 -9.97
CA ASN A 24 17.77 -10.57 -10.43
C ASN A 24 18.61 -9.29 -10.32
N ALA A 25 18.05 -8.14 -10.70
CA ALA A 25 18.71 -6.84 -10.55
C ALA A 25 19.01 -6.53 -9.07
N LEU A 26 18.03 -6.71 -8.17
CA LEU A 26 18.23 -6.49 -6.74
C LEU A 26 19.22 -7.47 -6.11
N GLN A 27 19.20 -8.74 -6.53
CA GLN A 27 20.17 -9.75 -6.09
C GLN A 27 21.59 -9.40 -6.51
N SER A 28 21.78 -8.74 -7.67
CA SER A 28 23.09 -8.29 -8.10
C SER A 28 23.72 -7.26 -7.15
N PHE A 29 22.91 -6.52 -6.38
CA PHE A 29 23.39 -5.57 -5.38
C PHE A 29 23.79 -6.24 -4.06
N ALA A 30 23.46 -7.51 -3.82
CA ALA A 30 23.72 -8.18 -2.55
C ALA A 30 25.22 -8.28 -2.20
N GLY A 31 26.09 -8.23 -3.20
CA GLY A 31 27.55 -8.21 -3.03
C GLY A 31 28.18 -6.82 -2.94
N TRP A 32 27.41 -5.74 -3.06
CA TRP A 32 27.94 -4.38 -2.98
C TRP A 32 28.42 -4.06 -1.55
N ASN A 33 29.60 -3.45 -1.45
CA ASN A 33 30.21 -3.07 -0.17
C ASN A 33 30.08 -1.56 0.06
N PRO A 34 29.18 -1.10 0.94
CA PRO A 34 28.97 0.34 1.20
C PRO A 34 30.20 1.04 1.78
N SER A 35 31.13 0.31 2.43
CA SER A 35 32.34 0.91 3.02
C SER A 35 33.37 1.37 1.99
N ALA A 36 33.25 0.90 0.74
CA ALA A 36 34.09 1.30 -0.38
C ALA A 36 33.47 2.43 -1.22
N ALA A 37 32.23 2.84 -0.91
CA ALA A 37 31.53 3.91 -1.62
C ALA A 37 31.99 5.29 -1.14
N THR A 38 31.92 6.25 -2.04
CA THR A 38 32.10 7.68 -1.75
C THR A 38 30.88 8.25 -1.01
N GLU A 39 31.07 9.39 -0.33
CA GLU A 39 29.97 10.06 0.36
C GLU A 39 28.85 10.49 -0.61
N ASP A 40 29.20 10.98 -1.79
CA ASP A 40 28.23 11.37 -2.83
C ASP A 40 27.41 10.17 -3.34
N GLU A 41 28.03 8.99 -3.50
CA GLU A 41 27.31 7.76 -3.85
C GLU A 41 26.33 7.37 -2.75
N LEU A 42 26.73 7.42 -1.48
CA LEU A 42 25.85 7.09 -0.36
C LEU A 42 24.67 8.08 -0.25
N LEU A 43 24.95 9.38 -0.37
CA LEU A 43 23.93 10.44 -0.34
C LEU A 43 22.97 10.35 -1.53
N GLY A 44 23.46 9.91 -2.70
CA GLY A 44 22.64 9.70 -3.89
C GLY A 44 21.80 8.42 -3.85
N LEU A 45 22.36 7.31 -3.36
CA LEU A 45 21.71 5.99 -3.36
C LEU A 45 20.63 5.84 -2.29
N ALA A 46 20.81 6.46 -1.12
CA ALA A 46 19.84 6.38 -0.02
C ALA A 46 18.42 6.83 -0.43
N PRO A 47 18.20 8.04 -0.97
CA PRO A 47 16.85 8.47 -1.39
C PRO A 47 16.31 7.69 -2.59
N GLN A 48 17.17 7.24 -3.52
CA GLN A 48 16.74 6.40 -4.64
C GLN A 48 16.21 5.04 -4.17
N THR A 49 16.85 4.46 -3.15
CA THR A 49 16.39 3.21 -2.52
C THR A 49 15.01 3.40 -1.88
N GLU A 50 14.78 4.54 -1.23
CA GLU A 50 13.46 4.85 -0.67
C GLU A 50 12.41 5.08 -1.74
N GLN A 51 12.76 5.68 -2.89
CA GLN A 51 11.85 5.79 -4.03
C GLN A 51 11.44 4.40 -4.56
N LEU A 52 12.39 3.48 -4.69
CA LEU A 52 12.11 2.09 -5.09
C LEU A 52 11.18 1.39 -4.10
N ARG A 53 11.40 1.58 -2.79
CA ARG A 53 10.52 1.02 -1.74
C ARG A 53 9.07 1.53 -1.88
N ARG A 54 8.87 2.82 -2.14
CA ARG A 54 7.53 3.42 -2.32
C ARG A 54 6.78 2.79 -3.49
N LEU A 55 7.46 2.63 -4.63
CA LEU A 55 6.87 1.99 -5.82
C LEU A 55 6.49 0.54 -5.55
N LEU A 56 7.36 -0.21 -4.85
CA LEU A 56 7.08 -1.59 -4.45
C LEU A 56 5.94 -1.69 -3.45
N ASP A 57 5.85 -0.76 -2.50
CA ASP A 57 4.76 -0.70 -1.53
C ASP A 57 3.43 -0.39 -2.22
N SER A 58 3.40 0.54 -3.18
CA SER A 58 2.22 0.83 -4.00
C SER A 58 1.74 -0.41 -4.76
N PHE A 59 2.65 -1.06 -5.49
CA PHE A 59 2.37 -2.30 -6.22
C PHE A 59 1.83 -3.40 -5.29
N SER A 60 2.45 -3.55 -4.11
CA SER A 60 2.01 -4.50 -3.09
C SER A 60 0.61 -4.18 -2.56
N CYS A 61 0.28 -2.90 -2.36
CA CYS A 61 -1.06 -2.48 -1.95
C CYS A 61 -2.10 -2.86 -3.01
N HIS A 62 -1.84 -2.60 -4.29
CA HIS A 62 -2.77 -2.96 -5.37
C HIS A 62 -3.01 -4.48 -5.44
N LEU A 63 -1.96 -5.29 -5.36
CA LEU A 63 -2.09 -6.76 -5.34
C LEU A 63 -2.90 -7.25 -4.14
N LEU A 64 -2.61 -6.75 -2.93
CA LEU A 64 -3.28 -7.20 -1.71
C LEU A 64 -4.75 -6.77 -1.68
N ALA A 65 -5.05 -5.54 -2.12
CA ALA A 65 -6.41 -5.06 -2.22
C ALA A 65 -7.22 -5.86 -3.25
N GLU A 66 -6.59 -6.30 -4.35
CA GLU A 66 -7.24 -7.15 -5.36
C GLU A 66 -7.47 -8.58 -4.86
N LEU A 67 -6.48 -9.20 -4.23
CA LEU A 67 -6.63 -10.52 -3.63
C LEU A 67 -7.74 -10.55 -2.58
N GLU A 68 -7.79 -9.55 -1.70
CA GLU A 68 -8.83 -9.43 -0.68
C GLU A 68 -10.20 -9.19 -1.30
N SER A 69 -10.31 -8.32 -2.32
CA SER A 69 -11.58 -8.06 -3.02
C SER A 69 -12.13 -9.29 -3.73
N ARG A 70 -11.27 -10.16 -4.26
CA ARG A 70 -11.69 -11.39 -4.94
C ARG A 70 -11.94 -12.56 -4.00
N GLY A 71 -11.42 -12.52 -2.77
CA GLY A 71 -11.41 -13.67 -1.87
C GLY A 71 -10.63 -14.88 -2.43
N SER A 72 -9.71 -14.66 -3.37
CA SER A 72 -9.05 -15.74 -4.11
C SER A 72 -8.24 -16.66 -3.21
N THR A 73 -7.58 -16.12 -2.18
CA THR A 73 -6.76 -16.91 -1.25
C THR A 73 -7.60 -17.85 -0.39
N ASP A 74 -8.84 -17.45 -0.08
CA ASP A 74 -9.77 -18.30 0.68
C ASP A 74 -10.32 -19.42 -0.21
N SER A 75 -10.61 -19.09 -1.47
CA SER A 75 -11.10 -20.06 -2.45
C SER A 75 -10.06 -21.13 -2.83
N VAL A 76 -8.78 -20.75 -2.88
CA VAL A 76 -7.68 -21.64 -3.29
C VAL A 76 -7.08 -22.41 -2.11
N ASP A 77 -6.93 -21.75 -0.95
CA ASP A 77 -6.11 -22.25 0.17
C ASP A 77 -6.86 -22.24 1.52
N GLY A 78 -8.14 -21.85 1.55
CA GLY A 78 -8.95 -21.77 2.78
C GLY A 78 -8.48 -20.70 3.77
N MET A 79 -7.70 -19.72 3.32
CA MET A 79 -7.13 -18.67 4.16
C MET A 79 -7.49 -17.27 3.65
N ARG A 80 -7.85 -16.39 4.57
CA ARG A 80 -7.93 -14.94 4.31
C ARG A 80 -6.55 -14.41 3.87
N THR A 81 -6.54 -13.35 3.05
CA THR A 81 -5.33 -12.86 2.36
C THR A 81 -4.17 -12.51 3.29
N GLY A 82 -4.44 -11.90 4.45
CA GLY A 82 -3.41 -11.57 5.44
C GLY A 82 -2.67 -12.80 6.01
N PRO A 83 -3.39 -13.75 6.66
CA PRO A 83 -2.81 -15.03 7.10
C PRO A 83 -2.15 -15.84 5.99
N TRP A 84 -2.76 -15.88 4.79
CA TRP A 84 -2.19 -16.54 3.62
C TRP A 84 -0.80 -15.98 3.27
N LEU A 85 -0.68 -14.66 3.16
CA LEU A 85 0.62 -14.01 2.90
C LEU A 85 1.62 -14.27 4.03
N ALA A 86 1.17 -14.21 5.29
CA ALA A 86 2.05 -14.47 6.44
C ALA A 86 2.66 -15.87 6.40
N HIS A 87 1.86 -16.87 6.04
CA HIS A 87 2.31 -18.25 5.93
C HIS A 87 3.35 -18.45 4.83
N LEU A 88 3.11 -17.90 3.64
CA LEU A 88 4.00 -18.06 2.49
C LEU A 88 5.27 -17.21 2.60
N ALA A 89 5.14 -15.93 2.97
CA ALA A 89 6.26 -15.00 3.06
C ALA A 89 7.02 -15.06 4.40
N LYS A 90 6.62 -15.94 5.34
CA LYS A 90 7.22 -16.10 6.67
C LYS A 90 7.24 -14.79 7.48
N LEU A 91 6.14 -14.05 7.43
CA LEU A 91 5.97 -12.76 8.11
C LEU A 91 5.05 -12.88 9.32
N PRO A 92 5.19 -11.99 10.33
CA PRO A 92 4.22 -11.90 11.42
C PRO A 92 2.81 -11.56 10.91
N VAL A 93 1.82 -12.35 11.31
CA VAL A 93 0.43 -12.22 10.83
C VAL A 93 -0.21 -10.85 11.12
N GLY A 94 0.19 -10.19 12.20
CA GLY A 94 -0.29 -8.85 12.53
C GLY A 94 0.12 -7.82 11.45
N GLN A 95 1.35 -7.92 10.94
CA GLN A 95 1.87 -7.01 9.92
C GLN A 95 1.17 -7.21 8.57
N THR A 96 0.96 -8.46 8.16
CA THR A 96 0.28 -8.73 6.88
C THR A 96 -1.20 -8.35 6.92
N LYS A 97 -1.89 -8.58 8.04
CA LYS A 97 -3.27 -8.10 8.25
C LYS A 97 -3.35 -6.58 8.19
N ALA A 98 -2.41 -5.87 8.80
CA ALA A 98 -2.36 -4.40 8.73
C ALA A 98 -2.15 -3.92 7.29
N ARG A 99 -1.22 -4.53 6.55
CA ARG A 99 -0.98 -4.23 5.12
C ARG A 99 -2.22 -4.42 4.26
N VAL A 100 -2.92 -5.55 4.41
CA VAL A 100 -4.17 -5.79 3.67
C VAL A 100 -5.23 -4.75 4.03
N ARG A 101 -5.37 -4.39 5.30
CA ARG A 101 -6.34 -3.36 5.72
C ARG A 101 -6.03 -1.99 5.11
N VAL A 102 -4.77 -1.57 5.14
CA VAL A 102 -4.33 -0.31 4.52
C VAL A 102 -4.60 -0.36 3.02
N ALA A 103 -4.15 -1.40 2.33
CA ALA A 103 -4.36 -1.62 0.91
C ALA A 103 -5.85 -1.51 0.51
N THR A 104 -6.73 -2.21 1.24
CA THR A 104 -8.17 -2.14 0.98
C THR A 104 -8.71 -0.73 1.21
N LYS A 105 -8.30 -0.04 2.29
CA LYS A 105 -8.76 1.32 2.59
C LYS A 105 -8.32 2.33 1.52
N LEU A 106 -7.07 2.24 1.04
CA LEU A 106 -6.55 3.05 -0.05
C LEU A 106 -7.38 2.86 -1.32
N ARG A 107 -7.67 1.60 -1.69
CA ARG A 107 -8.50 1.28 -2.85
C ARG A 107 -9.93 1.81 -2.73
N THR A 108 -10.58 1.65 -1.58
CA THR A 108 -12.03 1.85 -1.47
C THR A 108 -12.45 3.23 -0.98
N THR A 109 -11.62 3.89 -0.18
CA THR A 109 -12.01 5.11 0.56
C THR A 109 -11.04 6.25 0.34
N LEU A 110 -9.75 5.96 0.13
CA LEU A 110 -8.71 6.98 0.01
C LEU A 110 -7.94 6.86 -1.32
N PRO A 111 -8.63 6.91 -2.49
CA PRO A 111 -7.98 6.73 -3.79
C PRO A 111 -6.93 7.82 -4.09
N GLU A 112 -7.08 9.03 -3.55
CA GLU A 112 -6.06 10.07 -3.69
C GLU A 112 -4.76 9.73 -2.95
N ALA A 113 -4.85 9.08 -1.79
CA ALA A 113 -3.67 8.59 -1.07
C ALA A 113 -3.02 7.40 -1.79
N ASP A 114 -3.82 6.53 -2.42
CA ASP A 114 -3.31 5.45 -3.28
C ASP A 114 -2.50 6.01 -4.46
N ARG A 115 -3.08 7.01 -5.16
CA ARG A 115 -2.42 7.69 -6.26
C ARG A 115 -1.14 8.39 -5.83
N ALA A 116 -1.15 9.12 -4.72
CA ALA A 116 0.03 9.79 -4.20
C ALA A 116 1.15 8.81 -3.80
N LEU A 117 0.79 7.62 -3.29
CA LEU A 117 1.76 6.56 -3.02
C LEU A 117 2.35 5.99 -4.33
N ALA A 118 1.52 5.76 -5.34
CA ALA A 118 1.94 5.27 -6.66
C ALA A 118 2.86 6.26 -7.40
N GLU A 119 2.59 7.56 -7.27
CA GLU A 119 3.42 8.64 -7.80
C GLU A 119 4.70 8.87 -6.95
N GLY A 120 4.80 8.22 -5.77
CA GLY A 120 5.93 8.35 -4.85
C GLY A 120 6.00 9.68 -4.09
N LEU A 121 4.92 10.46 -4.12
CA LEU A 121 4.77 11.73 -3.39
C LEU A 121 4.73 11.50 -1.88
N ILE A 122 4.15 10.38 -1.44
CA ILE A 122 4.10 9.97 -0.05
C ILE A 122 4.68 8.56 0.12
N SER A 123 5.15 8.24 1.32
CA SER A 123 5.58 6.88 1.67
C SER A 123 4.41 6.01 2.15
N TYR A 124 4.61 4.70 2.21
CA TYR A 124 3.65 3.77 2.80
C TYR A 124 3.26 4.16 4.24
N GLU A 125 4.20 4.68 5.03
CA GLU A 125 3.90 5.12 6.40
C GLU A 125 2.93 6.30 6.44
N HIS A 126 2.97 7.22 5.47
CA HIS A 126 1.96 8.27 5.33
C HIS A 126 0.60 7.68 4.95
N ALA A 127 0.58 6.83 3.92
CA ALA A 127 -0.64 6.18 3.46
C ALA A 127 -1.31 5.36 4.59
N LYS A 128 -0.51 4.68 5.41
CA LYS A 128 -0.95 3.95 6.60
C LYS A 128 -1.57 4.89 7.65
N VAL A 129 -0.93 6.02 7.96
CA VAL A 129 -1.48 7.02 8.91
C VAL A 129 -2.84 7.53 8.43
N LEU A 130 -2.98 7.86 7.14
CA LEU A 130 -4.25 8.29 6.56
C LEU A 130 -5.31 7.18 6.67
N ALA A 131 -4.95 5.94 6.35
CA ALA A 131 -5.84 4.79 6.44
C ALA A 131 -6.28 4.47 7.88
N GLU A 132 -5.39 4.65 8.86
CA GLU A 132 -5.67 4.45 10.29
C GLU A 132 -6.55 5.58 10.86
N ALA A 133 -6.35 6.83 10.43
CA ALA A 133 -7.17 7.97 10.84
C ALA A 133 -8.59 7.93 10.23
N CYS A 134 -8.75 7.35 9.04
CA CYS A 134 -10.05 7.25 8.37
C CYS A 134 -10.95 6.18 8.98
N ASN A 135 -11.84 6.60 9.88
CA ASN A 135 -12.92 5.78 10.44
C ASN A 135 -14.21 5.90 9.58
N PRO A 136 -15.19 4.97 9.69
CA PRO A 136 -16.41 5.00 8.90
C PRO A 136 -17.30 6.25 9.10
N ARG A 137 -17.29 6.89 10.28
CA ARG A 137 -18.10 8.07 10.60
C ARG A 137 -17.62 9.29 9.83
N ILE A 138 -16.30 9.45 9.70
CA ILE A 138 -15.69 10.60 9.04
C ILE A 138 -15.21 10.28 7.62
N ALA A 139 -15.49 9.10 7.08
CA ALA A 139 -14.81 8.60 5.87
C ALA A 139 -14.90 9.56 4.68
N GLU A 140 -16.09 10.10 4.41
CA GLU A 140 -16.33 11.04 3.30
C GLU A 140 -15.64 12.39 3.54
N SER A 141 -15.89 13.02 4.69
CA SER A 141 -15.29 14.31 5.05
C SER A 141 -13.76 14.25 5.17
N PHE A 142 -13.24 13.13 5.69
CA PHE A 142 -11.80 12.89 5.77
C PHE A 142 -11.20 12.68 4.39
N ALA A 143 -11.84 11.89 3.52
CA ALA A 143 -11.37 11.70 2.14
C ALA A 143 -11.32 13.04 1.37
N ALA A 144 -12.24 13.96 1.64
CA ALA A 144 -12.25 15.28 1.01
C ALA A 144 -11.03 16.15 1.33
N VAL A 145 -10.42 15.98 2.52
CA VAL A 145 -9.23 16.76 2.94
C VAL A 145 -7.90 16.05 2.68
N VAL A 146 -7.93 14.78 2.24
CA VAL A 146 -6.72 14.00 1.94
C VAL A 146 -5.78 14.71 0.96
N PRO A 147 -6.24 15.36 -0.13
CA PRO A 147 -5.36 16.11 -1.02
C PRO A 147 -4.53 17.19 -0.31
N ASP A 148 -5.15 17.91 0.62
CA ASP A 148 -4.47 18.95 1.40
C ASP A 148 -3.44 18.34 2.35
N LEU A 149 -3.78 17.21 2.98
CA LEU A 149 -2.84 16.47 3.83
C LEU A 149 -1.66 15.89 3.03
N ILE A 150 -1.87 15.46 1.78
CA ILE A 150 -0.79 15.02 0.89
C ILE A 150 0.14 16.20 0.55
N GLN A 151 -0.42 17.39 0.28
CA GLN A 151 0.36 18.59 0.05
C GLN A 151 1.16 19.00 1.30
N ALA A 152 0.55 18.94 2.48
CA ALA A 152 1.21 19.24 3.75
C ALA A 152 2.41 18.32 4.02
N ALA A 153 2.32 17.04 3.62
CA ALA A 153 3.41 16.07 3.76
C ALA A 153 4.69 16.47 2.98
N GLN A 154 4.56 17.28 1.92
CA GLN A 154 5.72 17.72 1.11
C GLN A 154 6.59 18.75 1.82
N HIS A 155 6.06 19.41 2.85
CA HIS A 155 6.69 20.59 3.46
C HIS A 155 6.85 20.47 4.99
N SER A 156 6.58 19.29 5.55
CA SER A 156 6.64 19.05 6.99
C SER A 156 7.38 17.76 7.31
N THR A 157 7.89 17.66 8.54
CA THR A 157 8.44 16.41 9.03
C THR A 157 7.30 15.41 9.27
N PHE A 158 7.59 14.12 9.11
CA PHE A 158 6.60 13.06 9.30
C PHE A 158 5.86 13.15 10.64
N ASP A 159 6.58 13.38 11.74
CA ASP A 159 5.97 13.44 13.08
C ASP A 159 5.05 14.65 13.26
N ARG A 160 5.39 15.80 12.66
CA ARG A 160 4.52 16.98 12.70
C ARG A 160 3.27 16.74 11.88
N TRP A 161 3.44 16.25 10.65
CA TRP A 161 2.36 15.91 9.75
C TRP A 161 1.41 14.88 10.36
N ARG A 162 1.94 13.82 10.97
CA ARG A 162 1.15 12.77 11.63
C ARG A 162 0.24 13.34 12.74
N LYS A 163 0.75 14.31 13.52
CA LYS A 163 -0.04 15.00 14.56
C LYS A 163 -1.15 15.86 13.95
N GLU A 164 -0.87 16.51 12.83
CA GLU A 164 -1.87 17.30 12.09
C GLU A 164 -3.00 16.41 11.57
N VAL A 165 -2.68 15.26 10.96
CA VAL A 165 -3.68 14.26 10.53
C VAL A 165 -4.55 13.81 11.70
N ALA A 166 -3.94 13.49 12.84
CA ALA A 166 -4.67 13.04 14.03
C ALA A 166 -5.62 14.12 14.56
N GLY A 167 -5.14 15.37 14.72
CA GLY A 167 -5.96 16.47 15.20
C GLY A 167 -7.11 16.82 14.25
N LEU A 168 -6.89 16.73 12.95
CA LEU A 168 -7.95 16.94 11.96
C LEU A 168 -9.00 15.82 12.00
N ALA A 169 -8.58 14.56 12.14
CA ALA A 169 -9.52 13.44 12.27
C ALA A 169 -10.38 13.56 13.54
N GLU A 170 -9.79 13.99 14.66
CA GLU A 170 -10.51 14.25 15.91
C GLU A 170 -11.53 15.39 15.74
N LEU A 171 -11.17 16.47 15.05
CA LEU A 171 -12.09 17.59 14.77
C LEU A 171 -13.28 17.13 13.93
N LEU A 172 -13.03 16.39 12.84
CA LEU A 172 -14.09 15.88 11.97
C LEU A 172 -15.01 14.89 12.71
N ASP A 173 -14.49 14.08 13.62
CA ASP A 173 -15.29 13.11 14.37
C ASP A 173 -16.20 13.79 15.41
N ALA A 174 -15.72 14.91 15.99
CA ALA A 174 -16.51 15.77 16.87
C ALA A 174 -17.66 16.47 16.12
N ASP A 175 -17.40 16.97 14.91
CA ASP A 175 -18.40 17.66 14.08
C ASP A 175 -19.44 16.70 13.46
N GLY A 176 -19.05 15.45 13.19
CA GLY A 176 -19.94 14.39 12.67
C GLY A 176 -21.08 13.98 13.61
N GLY A 177 -21.16 14.55 14.81
CA GLY A 177 -22.26 14.36 15.77
C GLY A 177 -23.52 15.18 15.48
N HIS A 178 -23.52 16.12 14.53
CA HIS A 178 -24.69 16.96 14.26
C HIS A 178 -25.65 16.30 13.24
N THR A 179 -26.54 15.44 13.74
CA THR A 179 -27.72 14.98 12.97
C THR A 179 -28.74 16.12 12.86
N PRO A 180 -29.20 16.51 11.65
CA PRO A 180 -30.24 17.53 11.51
C PRO A 180 -31.58 16.94 11.96
N GLY A 181 -31.93 17.16 13.23
CA GLY A 181 -33.15 16.66 13.87
C GLY A 181 -33.38 17.20 15.28
N ASP A 182 -32.34 17.65 16.00
CA ASP A 182 -32.44 18.09 17.40
C ASP A 182 -32.80 19.58 17.57
N CYS A 183 -33.66 20.12 16.70
CA CYS A 183 -34.24 21.45 16.86
C CYS A 183 -35.74 21.42 16.50
N VAL A 184 -36.55 20.83 17.37
CA VAL A 184 -37.97 21.22 17.49
C VAL A 184 -38.25 21.44 18.97
N SER A 185 -38.35 22.71 19.34
CA SER A 185 -38.90 23.20 20.61
C SER A 185 -40.42 23.08 20.65
#